data_AF-A0A3N5GWD2-F1
#
_entry.id   AF-A0A3N5GWD2-F1
#
_cell.length_a   1.000
_cell.length_b   1.000
_cell.length_c   1.000
_cell.angle_alpha   90.00
_cell.angle_beta   90.00
_cell.angle_gamma   90.00
#
_symmetry.space_group_name_H-M   'P 1'
#
loop_
_entity.id
_entity.type
_entity.pdbx_description
1 polymer ?
#
loop_
_entity_poly.entity_id
_entity_poly.type
_entity_poly.pdbx_seq_one_letter_code
_entity_poly.pdbx_strand_id
1 'polypeptide(L)'
;MILTSLLLLIGLLALSLPVASALALLGMVLGELYAGMPIMRAMGETTWAANSDAIIVCVPLFILLGEILLRSGVAERMYDSMIQWMSWLPGGLMHSNIAACA
;
A
#
# COMPACT_ATOMS: atom_id res chain seq x y z
N MET A 1 -26.50 22.07 3.31
CA MET A 1 -25.55 20.94 3.19
C MET A 1 -24.13 21.45 2.97
N ILE A 2 -23.83 22.16 1.86
CA ILE A 2 -22.45 22.61 1.57
C ILE A 2 -21.93 23.67 2.56
N LEU A 3 -22.78 24.65 2.92
CA LEU A 3 -22.38 25.70 3.89
C LEU A 3 -22.15 25.12 5.29
N THR A 4 -23.03 24.23 5.73
CA THR A 4 -22.93 23.56 7.04
C THR A 4 -21.71 22.66 7.13
N SER A 5 -21.40 21.90 6.06
CA SER A 5 -20.17 21.11 6.01
C SER A 5 -18.91 21.97 6.03
N LEU A 6 -18.90 23.10 5.32
CA LEU A 6 -17.73 23.99 5.27
C LEU A 6 -17.43 24.61 6.65
N LEU A 7 -18.45 25.15 7.31
CA LEU A 7 -18.30 25.77 8.63
C LEU A 7 -17.85 24.76 9.69
N LEU A 8 -18.43 23.56 9.70
CA LEU A 8 -18.02 22.50 10.61
C LEU A 8 -16.58 22.05 10.37
N LEU A 9 -16.18 21.88 9.09
CA LEU A 9 -14.83 21.46 8.75
C LEU A 9 -13.80 22.52 9.20
N ILE A 10 -14.04 23.79 8.91
CA ILE A 10 -13.14 24.89 9.32
C ILE A 10 -13.07 24.96 10.85
N GLY A 11 -14.20 24.80 11.55
CA GLY A 11 -14.24 24.75 13.01
C GLY A 11 -13.41 23.61 13.58
N LEU A 12 -13.56 22.39 13.05
CA LEU A 12 -12.80 21.21 13.50
C LEU A 12 -11.30 21.33 13.22
N LEU A 13 -10.92 21.91 12.08
CA LEU A 13 -9.52 22.18 11.76
C LEU A 13 -8.91 23.27 12.63
N ALA A 14 -9.69 24.29 13.02
CA ALA A 14 -9.25 25.33 13.95
C ALA A 14 -8.95 24.76 15.35
N LEU A 15 -9.61 23.67 15.75
CA LEU A 15 -9.27 22.91 16.96
C LEU A 15 -7.95 22.12 16.86
N SER A 16 -7.22 22.21 15.75
CA SER A 16 -5.95 21.49 15.50
C SER A 16 -6.08 19.96 15.65
N LEU A 17 -7.26 19.41 15.36
CA LEU A 17 -7.46 17.96 15.32
C LEU A 17 -6.70 17.36 14.12
N PRO A 18 -6.12 16.15 14.27
CA PRO A 18 -5.60 15.39 13.15
C PRO A 18 -6.65 15.27 12.04
N VAL A 19 -6.24 15.48 10.79
CA VAL A 19 -7.16 15.57 9.64
C VAL A 19 -8.10 14.35 9.56
N ALA A 20 -7.58 13.15 9.81
CA ALA A 20 -8.38 11.92 9.83
C ALA A 20 -9.52 11.97 10.85
N SER A 21 -9.24 12.41 12.09
CA SER A 21 -10.26 12.55 13.13
C SER A 21 -11.26 13.67 12.84
N ALA A 22 -10.81 14.78 12.25
CA ALA A 22 -11.69 15.87 11.83
C ALA A 22 -12.67 15.42 10.74
N LEU A 23 -12.19 14.69 9.73
CA LEU A 23 -13.04 14.16 8.65
C LEU A 23 -14.01 13.08 9.15
N ALA A 24 -13.57 12.21 10.08
CA ALA A 24 -14.42 11.19 10.68
C ALA A 24 -15.58 11.81 11.47
N LEU A 25 -15.30 12.79 12.33
CA LEU A 25 -16.31 13.51 13.10
C LEU A 25 -17.26 14.31 12.20
N LEU A 26 -16.71 14.99 11.19
CA LEU A 26 -17.52 15.72 10.20
C LEU A 26 -18.49 14.78 9.49
N GLY A 27 -18.02 13.60 9.06
CA GLY A 27 -18.83 12.58 8.41
C GLY A 27 -19.94 12.04 9.30
N MET A 28 -19.64 11.78 10.58
CA MET A 28 -20.65 11.36 11.56
C MET A 28 -21.72 12.43 11.78
N VAL A 29 -21.32 13.67 12.03
CA VAL A 29 -22.25 14.79 12.29
C VAL A 29 -23.13 15.07 11.08
N LEU A 30 -22.57 15.08 9.87
CA LEU A 30 -23.36 15.25 8.65
C LEU A 30 -24.27 14.05 8.37
N GLY A 31 -23.83 12.84 8.71
CA GLY A 31 -24.62 11.63 8.62
C GLY A 31 -25.89 11.70 9.46
N GLU A 32 -25.78 12.10 10.73
CA GLU A 32 -26.95 12.26 11.61
C GLU A 32 -27.89 13.39 11.15
N LEU A 33 -27.35 14.47 10.58
CA LEU A 33 -28.15 15.63 10.16
C LEU A 33 -28.85 15.45 8.81
N TYR A 34 -28.28 14.66 7.89
CA TYR A 34 -28.72 14.63 6.49
C TYR A 34 -28.96 13.23 5.91
N ALA A 35 -28.55 12.15 6.58
CA ALA A 35 -28.80 10.80 6.09
C ALA A 35 -30.15 10.27 6.62
N GLY A 36 -30.95 9.68 5.74
CA GLY A 36 -32.20 9.00 6.14
C GLY A 36 -31.97 7.64 6.83
N MET A 37 -30.72 7.18 6.93
CA MET A 37 -30.35 5.90 7.54
C MET A 37 -29.11 6.05 8.43
N PRO A 38 -28.94 5.24 9.49
CA PRO A 38 -27.79 5.34 10.39
C PRO A 38 -26.49 4.95 9.68
N ILE A 39 -25.69 5.94 9.29
CA ILE A 39 -24.40 5.73 8.61
C ILE A 39 -23.42 4.93 9.49
N MET A 40 -23.53 5.05 10.81
CA MET A 40 -22.70 4.31 11.78
C MET A 40 -22.60 2.81 11.48
N ARG A 41 -23.67 2.19 10.94
CA ARG A 41 -23.67 0.77 10.58
C ARG A 41 -22.81 0.46 9.35
N ALA A 42 -22.74 1.37 8.38
CA ALA A 42 -21.90 1.25 7.18
C ALA A 42 -20.43 1.64 7.44
N MET A 43 -20.14 2.34 8.54
CA MET A 43 -18.78 2.72 8.90
C MET A 43 -17.90 1.50 9.21
N GLY A 44 -18.48 0.43 9.77
CA GLY A 44 -17.76 -0.82 10.04
C GLY A 44 -17.22 -1.46 8.77
N GLU A 45 -18.08 -1.63 7.77
CA GLU A 45 -17.70 -2.21 6.48
C GLU A 45 -16.65 -1.38 5.74
N THR A 46 -16.84 -0.06 5.68
CA THR A 46 -15.89 0.85 5.02
C THR A 46 -14.53 0.88 5.71
N THR A 47 -14.51 0.88 7.04
CA THR A 47 -13.26 0.82 7.81
C THR A 47 -12.56 -0.53 7.63
N TRP A 48 -13.33 -1.62 7.63
CA TRP A 48 -12.82 -2.97 7.39
C TRP A 48 -12.20 -3.11 6.01
N ALA A 49 -12.88 -2.61 4.97
CA ALA A 49 -12.39 -2.61 3.60
C ALA A 49 -11.09 -1.82 3.45
N ALA A 50 -10.98 -0.65 4.10
CA ALA A 50 -9.76 0.17 4.05
C ALA A 50 -8.55 -0.48 4.75
N ASN A 51 -8.78 -1.29 5.79
CA ASN A 51 -7.70 -2.00 6.50
C ASN A 51 -7.34 -3.35 5.87
N SER A 52 -8.28 -3.96 5.15
CA SER A 52 -8.06 -5.24 4.45
C SER A 52 -7.43 -5.05 3.07
N ASP A 53 -6.78 -3.90 2.82
CA ASP A 53 -6.09 -3.64 1.56
C ASP A 53 -4.86 -4.56 1.45
N ALA A 54 -4.86 -5.41 0.43
CA ALA A 54 -3.80 -6.35 0.15
C ALA A 54 -2.44 -5.63 -0.04
N ILE A 55 -2.42 -4.39 -0.52
CA ILE A 55 -1.18 -3.64 -0.79
C ILE A 55 -0.38 -3.42 0.50
N ILE A 56 -1.06 -3.12 1.61
CA ILE A 56 -0.42 -2.84 2.90
C ILE A 56 0.38 -4.06 3.40
N VAL A 57 -0.10 -5.27 3.09
CA VAL A 57 0.56 -6.54 3.45
C VAL A 57 1.57 -6.97 2.38
N CYS A 58 1.28 -6.74 1.09
CA CYS A 58 2.16 -7.10 -0.02
C CYS A 58 3.51 -6.37 0.05
N VAL A 59 3.54 -5.09 0.43
CA VAL A 59 4.79 -4.30 0.45
C VAL A 59 5.84 -4.86 1.42
N PRO A 60 5.55 -5.08 2.72
CA PRO A 60 6.51 -5.69 3.63
C PRO A 60 6.94 -7.10 3.23
N LEU A 61 6.01 -7.92 2.72
CA LEU A 61 6.33 -9.28 2.28
C LEU A 61 7.24 -9.30 1.05
N PHE A 62 7.06 -8.35 0.12
CA PHE A 62 7.95 -8.19 -1.01
C PHE A 62 9.37 -7.82 -0.58
N ILE A 63 9.50 -6.87 0.36
CA ILE A 63 10.80 -6.48 0.93
C ILE A 63 11.44 -7.67 1.66
N LEU A 64 10.67 -8.39 2.47
CA LEU A 64 11.14 -9.58 3.19
C LEU A 64 11.62 -10.67 2.23
N LEU A 65 10.86 -10.94 1.16
CA LEU A 65 11.25 -11.90 0.13
C LEU A 65 12.58 -11.49 -0.52
N GLY A 66 12.74 -10.22 -0.88
CA GLY A 66 13.98 -9.69 -1.43
C GLY A 66 15.17 -9.90 -0.49
N GLU A 67 14.99 -9.62 0.79
CA GLU A 67 16.03 -9.84 1.82
C GLU A 67 16.36 -11.33 2.02
N ILE A 68 15.35 -12.21 1.98
CA ILE A 68 15.57 -13.67 2.05
C ILE A 68 16.36 -14.15 0.84
N LEU A 69 16.02 -13.71 -0.37
CA LEU A 69 16.75 -14.09 -1.59
C LEU A 69 18.20 -13.62 -1.56
N LEU A 70 18.44 -12.40 -1.04
CA LEU A 70 19.78 -11.82 -0.90
C LEU A 70 20.61 -12.60 0.14
N ARG A 71 20.07 -12.83 1.35
CA ARG A 71 20.81 -13.49 2.44
C ARG A 71 21.01 -14.99 2.24
N SER A 72 20.11 -15.64 1.50
CA SER A 72 20.24 -17.07 1.20
C SER A 72 21.28 -17.38 0.11
N GLY A 73 21.83 -16.36 -0.55
CA GLY A 73 22.76 -16.51 -1.68
C GLY A 73 22.13 -17.20 -2.89
N VAL A 74 20.80 -17.29 -2.97
CA VAL A 74 20.09 -17.90 -4.11
C VAL A 74 20.32 -17.09 -5.37
N ALA A 75 20.33 -15.76 -5.26
CA ALA A 75 20.60 -14.87 -6.39
C ALA A 75 21.99 -15.09 -6.99
N GLU A 76 23.01 -15.23 -6.14
CA GLU A 76 24.39 -15.50 -6.56
C GLU A 76 24.51 -16.88 -7.24
N ARG A 77 23.94 -17.93 -6.63
CA ARG A 77 23.94 -19.28 -7.23
C ARG A 77 23.18 -19.35 -8.57
N MET A 78 22.10 -18.58 -8.70
CA MET A 78 21.35 -18.48 -9.94
C MET A 78 22.20 -17.81 -11.03
N TYR A 79 22.90 -16.72 -10.69
CA TYR A 79 23.80 -16.02 -11.60
C TYR A 79 24.94 -16.93 -12.09
N ASP A 80 25.60 -17.65 -11.18
CA ASP A 80 26.67 -18.59 -11.52
C ASP A 80 26.17 -19.71 -12.44
N SER A 81 24.97 -20.22 -12.18
CA SER A 81 24.32 -21.23 -13.03
C SER A 81 24.03 -20.68 -14.43
N MET A 82 23.57 -19.44 -14.55
CA MET A 82 23.35 -18.77 -15.84
C MET A 82 24.64 -18.54 -16.62
N ILE A 83 25.74 -18.18 -15.96
CA ILE A 83 27.06 -18.06 -16.61
C ILE A 83 27.48 -19.41 -17.21
N GLN A 84 27.37 -20.49 -16.45
CA GLN A 84 27.72 -21.82 -16.96
C GLN A 84 26.84 -22.22 -18.14
N TRP A 85 25.54 -21.92 -18.08
CA TRP A 85 24.61 -22.29 -19.14
C TRP A 85 24.80 -21.50 -20.43
N MET A 86 25.24 -20.24 -20.35
CA MET A 86 25.49 -19.37 -21.50
C MET A 86 26.95 -19.39 -21.98
N SER A 87 27.80 -20.21 -21.38
CA SER A 87 29.24 -20.30 -21.70
C SER A 87 29.54 -20.69 -23.15
N TRP A 88 28.60 -21.33 -23.83
CA TRP A 88 28.72 -21.72 -25.24
C TRP A 88 28.53 -20.55 -26.23
N LEU A 89 27.98 -19.42 -25.79
CA LEU A 89 27.70 -18.27 -26.64
C LEU A 89 28.89 -17.28 -26.64
N PRO A 90 29.44 -16.89 -27.80
CA PRO A 90 30.54 -15.91 -27.85
C PRO A 90 30.08 -14.56 -27.28
N GLY A 91 30.72 -14.10 -26.20
CA GLY A 91 30.25 -12.97 -25.39
C GLY A 91 29.42 -13.34 -24.15
N GLY A 92 29.45 -14.61 -23.73
CA GLY A 92 28.56 -15.22 -22.72
C GLY A 92 28.41 -14.47 -21.39
N LEU A 93 29.45 -13.79 -20.88
CA LEU A 93 29.36 -13.00 -19.64
C LEU A 93 28.46 -11.75 -19.79
N MET A 94 28.43 -11.16 -20.99
CA MET A 94 27.59 -9.98 -21.24
C MET A 94 26.11 -10.39 -21.38
N HIS A 95 25.86 -11.52 -22.02
CA HIS A 95 24.51 -12.08 -22.17
C HIS A 95 23.98 -12.70 -20.87
N SER A 96 24.83 -13.29 -20.02
CA SER A 96 24.42 -13.84 -18.73
C SER A 96 23.91 -12.76 -17.78
N ASN A 97 24.43 -11.53 -17.85
CA ASN A 97 23.91 -10.42 -17.05
C ASN A 97 22.48 -10.03 -17.45
N ILE A 98 22.21 -9.96 -18.76
CA ILE A 98 20.85 -9.69 -19.27
C ILE A 98 19.91 -10.84 -18.94
N ALA A 99 20.36 -12.09 -19.09
CA ALA A 99 19.56 -13.29 -18.80
C ALA A 99 19.28 -13.50 -17.31
N ALA A 100 20.16 -13.06 -16.41
CA ALA A 100 19.95 -13.15 -14.97
C ALA A 100 19.06 -12.03 -14.41
N CYS A 101 18.99 -10.88 -15.10
CA CYS A 101 18.16 -9.74 -14.70
C CYS A 101 16.78 -9.68 -15.38
N ALA A 102 16.49 -10.57 -16.34
CA ALA A 102 15.21 -10.69 -17.05
C ALA A 102 14.30 -11.73 -16.39
#